data_AF-A0AAQ3W585-F1
#
_entry.id   AF-A0AAQ3W585-F1
#
_cell.length_a   1.000
_cell.length_b   1.000
_cell.length_c   1.000
_cell.angle_alpha   90.00
_cell.angle_beta   90.00
_cell.angle_gamma   90.00
#
_symmetry.space_group_name_H-M   'P 1'
#
loop_
_entity.id
_entity.type
_entity.pdbx_description
1 polymer ?
#
loop_
_entity_poly.entity_id
_entity_poly.type
_entity_poly.pdbx_seq_one_letter_code
_entity_poly.pdbx_strand_id
1 'polypeptide(L)'
;MKEILTYNFGEEKKLELIFTKTEEKVYAYNEVIVKYIDNNNEYLLFKDFAIETFRILVNQFENALKNEIIVSKKNFQKGIGYEWVIYSHEVAEGNFDIENLTDKFSLWSTPAREGYASWLYNSDEKICLEVSPYYLWDYDELKENESFQSFEDFIIMYSKIDCIEIARETAIQILDDGKHILNSIVY
;
A
#
# COMPACT_ATOMS: atom_id res chain seq x y z
N MET A 1 8.29 7.00 -23.83
CA MET A 1 6.94 6.47 -23.50
C MET A 1 7.13 5.84 -22.13
N LYS A 2 6.50 6.36 -21.07
CA LYS A 2 6.71 5.83 -19.72
C LYS A 2 6.40 4.33 -19.73
N GLU A 3 7.30 3.52 -19.19
CA GLU A 3 7.01 2.11 -19.01
C GLU A 3 6.00 1.98 -17.88
N ILE A 4 4.91 1.25 -18.15
CA ILE A 4 3.81 1.06 -17.21
C ILE A 4 3.55 -0.44 -17.13
N LEU A 5 3.72 -1.01 -15.94
CA LEU A 5 3.22 -2.34 -15.62
C LEU A 5 1.79 -2.18 -15.11
N THR A 6 0.88 -3.02 -15.60
CA THR A 6 -0.52 -2.97 -15.23
C THR A 6 -1.03 -4.35 -14.87
N TYR A 7 -1.59 -4.47 -13.67
CA TYR A 7 -2.20 -5.69 -13.16
C TYR A 7 -3.68 -5.45 -12.94
N ASN A 8 -4.52 -6.17 -13.68
CA ASN A 8 -5.98 -6.04 -13.57
C ASN A 8 -6.50 -6.99 -12.48
N PHE A 9 -7.36 -6.47 -11.62
CA PHE A 9 -8.10 -7.22 -10.59
C PHE A 9 -9.60 -7.32 -10.90
N GLY A 10 -10.04 -6.69 -11.98
CA GLY A 10 -11.41 -6.68 -12.48
C GLY A 10 -11.51 -5.76 -13.72
N GLU A 11 -12.72 -5.55 -14.24
CA GLU A 11 -12.92 -4.66 -15.41
C GLU A 11 -12.54 -3.20 -15.10
N GLU A 12 -12.74 -2.77 -13.86
CA GLU A 12 -12.58 -1.37 -13.43
C GLU A 12 -11.46 -1.18 -12.39
N LYS A 13 -10.78 -2.26 -11.98
CA LYS A 13 -9.81 -2.25 -10.88
C LYS A 13 -8.45 -2.72 -11.35
N LYS A 14 -7.42 -1.89 -11.15
CA LYS A 14 -6.05 -2.24 -11.55
C LYS A 14 -4.99 -1.57 -10.68
N LEU A 15 -3.83 -2.20 -10.61
CA LEU A 15 -2.59 -1.65 -10.06
C LEU A 15 -1.67 -1.23 -11.20
N GLU A 16 -1.17 -0.01 -11.14
CA GLU A 16 -0.21 0.53 -12.11
C GLU A 16 1.12 0.87 -11.43
N LEU A 17 2.23 0.37 -11.98
CA LEU A 17 3.59 0.77 -11.61
C LEU A 17 4.18 1.56 -12.77
N ILE A 18 4.47 2.83 -12.55
CA ILE A 18 4.81 3.80 -13.59
C ILE A 18 6.23 4.28 -13.36
N PHE A 19 7.15 3.96 -14.28
CA PHE A 19 8.50 4.50 -14.27
C PHE A 19 8.49 5.97 -14.69
N THR A 20 9.10 6.86 -13.90
CA THR A 20 9.11 8.30 -14.24
C THR A 20 10.04 8.63 -15.41
N LYS A 21 11.01 7.76 -15.69
CA LYS A 21 11.94 7.83 -16.81
C LYS A 21 11.90 6.54 -17.62
N THR A 22 12.03 6.67 -18.93
CA THR A 22 12.21 5.53 -19.84
C THR A 22 13.69 5.40 -20.13
N GLU A 23 14.30 4.32 -19.69
CA GLU A 23 15.72 4.04 -19.87
C GLU A 23 15.88 2.61 -20.41
N GLU A 24 16.99 2.30 -21.07
CA GLU A 24 17.25 0.94 -21.59
C GLU A 24 17.39 -0.09 -20.46
N LYS A 25 17.77 0.39 -19.28
CA LYS A 25 17.94 -0.39 -18.06
C LYS A 25 17.20 0.30 -16.92
N VAL A 26 16.72 -0.49 -15.96
CA VAL A 26 16.18 0.03 -14.71
C VAL A 26 17.34 0.28 -13.74
N TYR A 27 17.57 1.53 -13.37
CA TYR A 27 18.54 1.89 -12.33
C TYR A 27 17.88 1.92 -10.95
N ALA A 28 18.65 1.60 -9.91
CA ALA A 28 18.16 1.51 -8.54
C ALA A 28 17.39 2.76 -8.11
N TYR A 29 17.90 3.94 -8.48
CA TYR A 29 17.35 5.26 -8.14
C TYR A 29 16.41 5.85 -9.21
N ASN A 30 15.96 5.06 -10.19
CA ASN A 30 14.83 5.48 -11.01
C ASN A 30 13.58 5.56 -10.12
N GLU A 31 12.80 6.62 -10.24
CA GLU A 31 11.56 6.73 -9.46
C GLU A 31 10.45 5.90 -10.11
N VAL A 32 9.67 5.22 -9.28
CA VAL A 32 8.48 4.47 -9.65
C VAL A 32 7.31 5.04 -8.86
N ILE A 33 6.22 5.32 -9.56
CA ILE A 33 4.95 5.73 -8.97
C ILE A 33 4.04 4.51 -9.00
N VAL A 34 3.48 4.14 -7.85
CA VAL A 34 2.50 3.06 -7.74
C VAL A 34 1.12 3.65 -7.49
N LYS A 35 0.17 3.32 -8.36
CA LYS A 35 -1.22 3.76 -8.27
C LYS A 35 -2.16 2.57 -8.22
N TYR A 36 -3.18 2.68 -7.38
CA TYR A 36 -4.38 1.87 -7.50
C TYR A 36 -5.46 2.67 -8.23
N ILE A 37 -6.11 2.02 -9.19
CA ILE A 37 -7.19 2.60 -9.99
C ILE A 37 -8.45 1.81 -9.69
N ASP A 38 -9.50 2.51 -9.26
CA ASP A 38 -10.86 1.97 -9.15
C ASP A 38 -11.79 2.89 -9.93
N ASN A 39 -12.36 2.36 -11.00
CA ASN A 39 -13.16 3.13 -11.95
C ASN A 39 -12.35 4.29 -12.55
N ASN A 40 -12.77 5.53 -12.28
CA ASN A 40 -12.11 6.76 -12.71
C ASN A 40 -11.31 7.41 -11.57
N ASN A 41 -11.22 6.77 -10.41
CA ASN A 41 -10.49 7.28 -9.26
C ASN A 41 -9.06 6.73 -9.25
N GLU A 42 -8.09 7.61 -9.01
CA GLU A 42 -6.69 7.25 -8.87
C GLU A 42 -6.23 7.46 -7.43
N TYR A 43 -5.62 6.43 -6.85
CA TYR A 43 -5.09 6.43 -5.49
C TYR A 43 -3.58 6.24 -5.54
N LEU A 44 -2.81 7.25 -5.14
CA LEU A 44 -1.36 7.16 -5.02
C LEU A 44 -1.01 6.29 -3.81
N LEU A 45 -0.35 5.15 -4.05
CA LEU A 45 0.06 4.22 -2.99
C LEU A 45 1.54 4.37 -2.64
N PHE A 46 2.37 4.67 -3.63
CA PHE A 46 3.82 4.80 -3.43
C PHE A 46 4.46 5.73 -4.45
N LYS A 47 5.52 6.42 -4.04
CA LYS A 47 6.43 7.13 -4.92
C LYS A 47 7.82 7.11 -4.31
N ASP A 48 8.67 6.23 -4.82
CA ASP A 48 10.05 6.10 -4.36
C ASP A 48 10.92 5.47 -5.45
N PHE A 49 12.15 5.11 -5.11
CA PHE A 49 13.08 4.44 -5.97
C PHE A 49 12.63 3.02 -6.35
N ALA A 50 13.01 2.59 -7.55
CA ALA A 50 12.70 1.29 -8.11
C ALA A 50 13.17 0.16 -7.18
N ILE A 51 14.37 0.29 -6.60
CA ILE A 51 14.91 -0.72 -5.70
C ILE A 51 14.01 -0.98 -4.49
N GLU A 52 13.50 0.08 -3.85
CA GLU A 52 12.61 -0.04 -2.70
C GLU A 52 11.24 -0.55 -3.12
N THR A 53 10.70 0.00 -4.21
CA THR A 53 9.39 -0.39 -4.76
C THR A 53 9.32 -1.90 -5.01
N PHE A 54 10.29 -2.45 -5.74
CA PHE A 54 10.28 -3.87 -6.12
C PHE A 54 10.75 -4.79 -4.98
N ARG A 55 11.62 -4.34 -4.07
CA ARG A 55 11.99 -5.13 -2.89
C ARG A 55 10.78 -5.40 -2.00
N ILE A 56 9.97 -4.38 -1.73
CA ILE A 56 8.78 -4.54 -0.88
C ILE A 56 7.73 -5.40 -1.59
N LEU A 57 7.47 -5.14 -2.88
CA LEU A 57 6.56 -5.94 -3.70
C LEU A 57 6.90 -7.42 -3.67
N VAL A 58 8.16 -7.77 -3.98
CA VAL A 58 8.61 -9.16 -4.04
C VAL A 58 8.46 -9.84 -2.69
N ASN A 59 8.90 -9.20 -1.60
CA ASN A 59 8.76 -9.76 -0.26
C ASN A 59 7.30 -10.03 0.10
N GLN A 60 6.42 -9.04 -0.10
CA GLN A 60 5.02 -9.17 0.32
C GLN A 60 4.27 -10.21 -0.50
N PHE A 61 4.40 -10.20 -1.83
CA PHE A 61 3.73 -11.20 -2.68
C PHE A 61 4.29 -12.61 -2.46
N GLU A 62 5.58 -12.76 -2.19
CA GLU A 62 6.15 -14.06 -1.83
C GLU A 62 5.57 -14.60 -0.52
N ASN A 63 5.47 -13.77 0.52
CA ASN A 63 4.86 -14.14 1.79
C ASN A 63 3.37 -14.46 1.64
N ALA A 64 2.63 -13.68 0.86
CA ALA A 64 1.21 -13.90 0.58
C ALA A 64 0.96 -15.24 -0.15
N LEU A 65 1.79 -15.57 -1.14
CA LEU A 65 1.68 -16.82 -1.90
C LEU A 65 2.04 -18.06 -1.06
N LYS A 66 2.91 -17.90 -0.06
CA LYS A 66 3.25 -18.91 0.95
C LYS A 66 2.28 -18.97 2.13
N ASN A 67 1.28 -18.09 2.17
CA ASN A 67 0.31 -17.98 3.26
C ASN A 67 0.96 -17.63 4.62
N GLU A 68 1.99 -16.79 4.61
CA GLU A 68 2.78 -16.39 5.80
C GLU A 68 2.25 -15.10 6.47
N ILE A 69 1.38 -14.35 5.79
CA ILE A 69 0.81 -13.08 6.25
C ILE A 69 -0.70 -13.20 6.49
N ILE A 70 -1.09 -14.15 7.35
CA ILE A 70 -2.50 -14.42 7.67
C ILE A 70 -3.05 -13.38 8.65
N VAL A 71 -4.25 -12.87 8.34
CA VAL A 71 -4.96 -11.93 9.21
C VAL A 71 -5.78 -12.65 10.28
N SER A 72 -5.70 -12.16 11.52
CA SER A 72 -6.60 -12.59 12.60
C SER A 72 -7.86 -11.75 12.55
N LYS A 73 -9.00 -12.35 12.18
CA LYS A 73 -10.30 -11.65 12.16
C LYS A 73 -10.68 -11.02 13.51
N LYS A 74 -10.13 -11.54 14.62
CA LYS A 74 -10.33 -10.97 15.96
C LYS A 74 -9.66 -9.59 16.09
N ASN A 75 -8.48 -9.42 15.49
CA ASN A 75 -7.65 -8.23 15.68
C ASN A 75 -7.88 -7.17 14.60
N PHE A 76 -8.49 -7.51 13.46
CA PHE A 76 -8.59 -6.63 12.29
C PHE A 76 -10.02 -6.52 11.77
N GLN A 77 -10.98 -6.28 12.67
CA GLN A 77 -12.41 -6.27 12.29
C GLN A 77 -12.76 -5.19 11.27
N LYS A 78 -12.09 -4.03 11.35
CA LYS A 78 -12.31 -2.89 10.44
C LYS A 78 -11.28 -2.79 9.31
N GLY A 79 -10.33 -3.73 9.23
CA GLY A 79 -9.23 -3.73 8.26
C GLY A 79 -7.88 -3.44 8.92
N ILE A 80 -6.80 -3.71 8.20
CA ILE A 80 -5.42 -3.45 8.67
C ILE A 80 -5.19 -1.94 8.82
N GLY A 81 -5.65 -1.14 7.85
CA GLY A 81 -5.43 0.30 7.85
C GLY A 81 -6.10 1.00 9.04
N TYR A 82 -7.24 0.49 9.51
CA TYR A 82 -7.90 1.03 10.68
C TYR A 82 -7.04 0.87 11.93
N GLU A 83 -6.53 -0.35 12.16
CA GLU A 83 -5.67 -0.64 13.31
C GLU A 83 -4.34 0.11 13.21
N TRP A 84 -3.79 0.27 12.01
CA TRP A 84 -2.58 1.07 11.80
C TRP A 84 -2.80 2.54 12.14
N VAL A 85 -3.95 3.13 11.78
CA VAL A 85 -4.24 4.52 12.13
C VAL A 85 -4.34 4.69 13.65
N ILE A 86 -4.98 3.75 14.36
CA ILE A 86 -5.03 3.79 15.83
C ILE A 86 -3.62 3.71 16.42
N TYR A 87 -2.82 2.75 15.96
CA TYR A 87 -1.42 2.61 16.40
C TYR A 87 -0.61 3.89 16.12
N SER A 88 -0.72 4.45 14.92
CA SER A 88 0.05 5.64 14.52
C SER A 88 -0.33 6.86 15.35
N HIS A 89 -1.62 7.02 15.66
CA HIS A 89 -2.10 8.12 16.49
C HIS A 89 -1.59 8.03 17.93
N GLU A 90 -1.64 6.85 18.53
CA GLU A 90 -1.06 6.62 19.86
C GLU A 90 0.44 6.94 19.91
N VAL A 91 1.19 6.57 18.86
CA VAL A 91 2.60 6.95 18.72
C VAL A 91 2.78 8.47 18.60
N ALA A 92 1.90 9.15 17.86
CA ALA A 92 1.91 10.62 17.74
C ALA A 92 1.62 11.32 19.08
N GLU A 93 0.73 10.74 19.89
CA GLU A 93 0.43 11.18 21.26
C GLU A 93 1.53 10.80 22.28
N GLY A 94 2.61 10.16 21.83
CA GLY A 94 3.80 9.85 22.63
C GLY A 94 3.74 8.51 23.37
N ASN A 95 2.80 7.64 23.01
CA ASN A 95 2.72 6.28 23.54
C ASN A 95 3.53 5.30 22.65
N PHE A 96 4.77 5.03 23.06
CA PHE A 96 5.69 4.14 22.30
C PHE A 96 5.72 2.70 22.82
N ASP A 97 5.01 2.39 23.90
CA ASP A 97 5.00 1.06 24.54
C ASP A 97 3.98 0.09 23.90
N ILE A 98 3.32 0.52 22.82
CA ILE A 98 2.33 -0.28 22.09
C ILE A 98 2.99 -1.08 20.96
N GLU A 99 2.46 -2.29 20.72
CA GLU A 99 2.95 -3.15 19.64
C GLU A 99 2.29 -2.80 18.30
N ASN A 100 3.10 -2.66 17.24
CA ASN A 100 2.58 -2.53 15.88
C ASN A 100 2.22 -3.91 15.30
N LEU A 101 0.94 -4.28 15.39
CA LEU A 101 0.46 -5.55 14.82
C LEU A 101 0.33 -5.54 13.29
N THR A 102 0.48 -4.37 12.64
CA THR A 102 0.16 -4.16 11.23
C THR A 102 1.37 -4.24 10.29
N ASP A 103 2.59 -4.01 10.80
CA ASP A 103 3.80 -3.85 9.99
C ASP A 103 4.05 -4.98 9.00
N LYS A 104 3.80 -6.22 9.42
CA LYS A 104 4.00 -7.40 8.58
C LYS A 104 3.14 -7.42 7.31
N PHE A 105 2.05 -6.67 7.29
CA PHE A 105 1.11 -6.59 6.15
C PHE A 105 1.39 -5.37 5.26
N SER A 106 2.29 -4.48 5.65
CA SER A 106 2.55 -3.24 4.91
C SER A 106 3.11 -3.54 3.52
N LEU A 107 2.46 -3.00 2.49
CA LEU A 107 2.92 -3.08 1.11
C LEU A 107 3.50 -1.75 0.66
N TRP A 108 2.70 -0.69 0.61
CA TRP A 108 3.20 0.64 0.26
C TRP A 108 2.45 1.72 1.01
N SER A 109 3.17 2.80 1.29
CA SER A 109 2.67 3.97 2.00
C SER A 109 3.22 5.24 1.36
N THR A 110 2.35 6.22 1.17
CA THR A 110 2.72 7.60 0.83
C THR A 110 2.24 8.52 1.95
N PRO A 111 2.90 9.66 2.25
CA PRO A 111 2.43 10.60 3.27
C PRO A 111 0.95 10.98 3.10
N ALA A 112 0.26 11.24 4.21
CA ALA A 112 -1.19 11.43 4.29
C ALA A 112 -1.73 12.52 3.34
N ARG A 113 -0.96 13.58 3.10
CA ARG A 113 -1.32 14.67 2.17
C ARG A 113 -1.27 14.29 0.70
N GLU A 114 -0.51 13.26 0.37
CA GLU A 114 -0.19 12.91 -1.02
C GLU A 114 -0.92 11.64 -1.47
N GLY A 115 -1.21 10.71 -0.56
CA GLY A 115 -1.76 9.43 -0.96
C GLY A 115 -2.30 8.57 0.18
N TYR A 116 -2.21 7.26 -0.02
CA TYR A 116 -2.90 6.25 0.76
C TYR A 116 -1.94 5.14 1.20
N ALA A 117 -2.39 4.32 2.13
CA ALA A 117 -1.73 3.10 2.55
C ALA A 117 -2.26 1.91 1.76
N SER A 118 -1.41 0.92 1.56
CA SER A 118 -1.82 -0.38 1.04
C SER A 118 -1.25 -1.52 1.85
N TRP A 119 -2.06 -2.56 2.00
CA TRP A 119 -1.78 -3.73 2.84
C TRP A 119 -2.04 -5.00 2.05
N LEU A 120 -1.14 -5.98 2.16
CA LEU A 120 -1.29 -7.30 1.57
C LEU A 120 -1.42 -8.33 2.68
N TYR A 121 -2.43 -9.21 2.61
CA TYR A 121 -2.63 -10.25 3.61
C TYR A 121 -3.42 -11.43 3.07
N ASN A 122 -3.38 -12.54 3.81
CA ASN A 122 -4.23 -13.69 3.57
C ASN A 122 -5.46 -13.67 4.49
N SER A 123 -6.65 -13.82 3.92
CA SER A 123 -7.90 -13.99 4.68
C SER A 123 -8.75 -15.08 4.01
N ASP A 124 -9.19 -16.08 4.78
CA ASP A 124 -9.99 -17.21 4.26
C ASP A 124 -9.38 -17.84 3.00
N GLU A 125 -8.07 -18.12 3.04
CA GLU A 125 -7.27 -18.70 1.92
C GLU A 125 -7.14 -17.81 0.67
N LYS A 126 -7.64 -16.56 0.72
CA LYS A 126 -7.55 -15.58 -0.36
C LYS A 126 -6.43 -14.59 -0.11
N ILE A 127 -5.81 -14.09 -1.18
CA ILE A 127 -4.85 -12.98 -1.13
C ILE A 127 -5.67 -11.70 -1.27
N CYS A 128 -5.56 -10.79 -0.31
CA CYS A 128 -6.29 -9.54 -0.26
C CYS A 128 -5.33 -8.36 -0.32
N LEU A 129 -5.65 -7.39 -1.18
CA LEU A 129 -5.03 -6.06 -1.19
C LEU A 129 -6.05 -5.06 -0.63
N GLU A 130 -5.70 -4.42 0.47
CA GLU A 130 -6.50 -3.37 1.10
C GLU A 130 -5.87 -2.01 0.83
N VAL A 131 -6.69 -1.02 0.45
CA VAL A 131 -6.29 0.38 0.29
C VAL A 131 -7.00 1.21 1.35
N SER A 132 -6.25 2.00 2.10
CA SER A 132 -6.74 2.67 3.31
C SER A 132 -6.30 4.13 3.40
N PRO A 133 -7.14 5.03 3.94
CA PRO A 133 -6.75 6.40 4.22
C PRO A 133 -5.83 6.49 5.45
N TYR A 134 -5.08 7.59 5.52
CA TYR A 134 -4.35 8.04 6.70
C TYR A 134 -5.17 9.04 7.50
N TYR A 135 -4.93 9.11 8.81
CA TYR A 135 -5.29 10.30 9.55
C TYR A 135 -4.24 11.38 9.29
N LEU A 136 -4.69 12.55 8.83
CA LEU A 136 -3.82 13.61 8.35
C LEU A 136 -3.09 14.34 9.49
N TRP A 137 -3.79 14.62 10.59
CA TRP A 137 -3.39 15.67 11.53
C TRP A 137 -2.37 15.25 12.59
N ASP A 138 -1.92 13.99 12.60
CA ASP A 138 -0.88 13.51 13.54
C ASP A 138 0.52 14.08 13.22
N TYR A 139 0.80 14.31 11.93
CA TYR A 139 2.13 14.70 11.45
C TYR A 139 2.11 15.92 10.53
N ASP A 140 0.93 16.48 10.28
CA ASP A 140 0.75 17.62 9.38
C ASP A 140 0.14 18.83 10.09
N GLU A 141 0.74 20.00 9.85
CA GLU A 141 0.19 21.27 10.34
C GLU A 141 -1.00 21.72 9.50
N LEU A 142 -1.98 22.36 10.15
CA LEU A 142 -3.14 22.96 9.49
C LEU A 142 -2.71 24.08 8.54
N LYS A 143 -3.01 23.93 7.24
CA LYS A 143 -2.73 24.99 6.25
C LYS A 143 -3.89 25.97 6.13
N GLU A 144 -3.61 27.14 5.58
CA GLU A 144 -4.63 28.17 5.32
C GLU A 144 -5.73 27.59 4.41
N ASN A 145 -6.99 27.70 4.84
CA ASN A 145 -8.21 27.18 4.19
C ASN A 145 -8.49 25.68 4.33
N GLU A 146 -7.75 24.94 5.18
CA GLU A 146 -8.11 23.56 5.50
C GLU A 146 -9.09 23.49 6.67
N SER A 147 -10.02 22.53 6.63
CA SER A 147 -10.90 22.21 7.75
C SER A 147 -10.26 21.12 8.61
N PHE A 148 -9.97 21.45 9.87
CA PHE A 148 -9.54 20.46 10.85
C PHE A 148 -10.63 19.42 11.11
N GLN A 149 -10.22 18.16 11.29
CA GLN A 149 -11.07 17.05 11.71
C GLN A 149 -10.41 16.40 12.92
N SER A 150 -11.16 16.16 14.00
CA SER A 150 -10.63 15.45 15.15
C SER A 150 -10.33 13.98 14.82
N PHE A 151 -9.44 13.36 15.60
CA PHE A 151 -9.14 11.94 15.44
C PHE A 151 -10.38 11.08 15.73
N GLU A 152 -11.16 11.45 16.74
CA GLU A 152 -12.40 10.77 17.10
C GLU A 152 -13.41 10.79 15.96
N ASP A 153 -13.61 11.96 15.32
CA ASP A 153 -14.51 12.08 14.18
C ASP A 153 -14.00 11.27 12.98
N PHE A 154 -12.68 11.28 12.74
CA PHE A 154 -12.06 10.47 11.68
C PHE A 154 -12.30 8.98 11.89
N ILE A 155 -12.05 8.47 13.10
CA ILE A 155 -12.20 7.05 13.44
C ILE A 155 -13.66 6.59 13.41
N ILE A 156 -14.61 7.45 13.80
CA ILE A 156 -16.04 7.15 13.72
C ILE A 156 -16.49 7.01 12.26
N MET A 157 -15.98 7.87 11.38
CA MET A 157 -16.32 7.87 9.95
C MET A 157 -15.41 7.00 9.09
N TYR A 158 -14.42 6.33 9.70
CA TYR A 158 -13.41 5.58 8.97
C TYR A 158 -14.04 4.48 8.10
N SER A 159 -13.66 4.49 6.84
CA SER A 159 -13.82 3.37 5.92
C SER A 159 -12.55 3.20 5.11
N LYS A 160 -12.09 1.95 4.95
CA LYS A 160 -11.10 1.64 3.92
C LYS A 160 -11.63 2.06 2.55
N ILE A 161 -10.72 2.46 1.66
CA ILE A 161 -11.07 2.85 0.28
C ILE A 161 -11.55 1.62 -0.47
N ASP A 162 -10.80 0.53 -0.39
CA ASP A 162 -11.17 -0.72 -1.06
C ASP A 162 -10.47 -1.93 -0.41
N CYS A 163 -11.00 -3.12 -0.71
CA CYS A 163 -10.36 -4.39 -0.39
C CYS A 163 -10.66 -5.39 -1.51
N ILE A 164 -9.62 -5.77 -2.23
CA ILE A 164 -9.72 -6.56 -3.44
C ILE A 164 -9.12 -7.94 -3.21
N GLU A 165 -9.80 -8.97 -3.68
CA GLU A 165 -9.25 -10.31 -3.80
C GLU A 165 -8.37 -10.39 -5.04
N ILE A 166 -7.12 -10.79 -4.87
CA ILE A 166 -6.18 -11.01 -5.97
C ILE A 166 -6.21 -12.49 -6.33
N ALA A 167 -6.56 -12.78 -7.59
CA ALA A 167 -6.45 -14.13 -8.14
C ALA A 167 -5.01 -14.63 -8.01
N ARG A 168 -4.84 -15.90 -7.64
CA ARG A 168 -3.52 -16.46 -7.36
C ARG A 168 -2.58 -16.36 -8.57
N GLU A 169 -3.10 -16.53 -9.77
CA GLU A 169 -2.37 -16.39 -11.03
C GLU A 169 -1.84 -14.96 -11.22
N THR A 170 -2.66 -13.94 -10.91
CA THR A 170 -2.25 -12.54 -10.95
C THR A 170 -1.17 -12.26 -9.90
N ALA A 171 -1.30 -12.82 -8.69
CA ALA A 171 -0.27 -12.68 -7.65
C ALA A 171 1.07 -13.32 -8.07
N ILE A 172 1.05 -14.47 -8.76
CA ILE A 172 2.25 -15.10 -9.32
C ILE A 172 2.87 -14.21 -10.40
N GLN A 173 2.05 -13.67 -11.31
CA GLN A 173 2.53 -12.76 -12.35
C GLN A 173 3.23 -11.53 -11.76
N ILE A 174 2.60 -10.88 -10.77
CA ILE A 174 3.18 -9.73 -10.06
C ILE A 174 4.54 -10.10 -9.43
N LEU A 175 4.62 -11.26 -8.78
CA LEU A 175 5.85 -11.72 -8.15
C LEU A 175 6.96 -11.98 -9.18
N ASP A 176 6.64 -12.67 -10.27
CA ASP A 176 7.61 -13.03 -11.31
C ASP A 176 8.16 -11.79 -12.02
N ASP A 177 7.27 -10.85 -12.39
CA ASP A 177 7.66 -9.56 -12.97
C ASP A 177 8.54 -8.76 -11.98
N GLY A 178 8.12 -8.69 -10.71
CA GLY A 178 8.86 -8.00 -9.66
C GLY A 178 10.25 -8.58 -9.43
N LYS A 179 10.38 -9.92 -9.42
CA LYS A 179 11.67 -10.61 -9.32
C LYS A 179 12.55 -10.37 -10.54
N HIS A 180 11.96 -10.42 -11.74
CA HIS A 180 12.69 -10.14 -12.97
C HIS A 180 13.30 -8.73 -12.95
N ILE A 181 12.49 -7.74 -12.60
CA ILE A 181 12.94 -6.34 -12.53
C ILE A 181 13.98 -6.17 -11.44
N LEU A 182 13.71 -6.63 -10.22
CA LEU A 182 14.64 -6.51 -9.08
C LEU A 182 16.02 -7.11 -9.39
N ASN A 183 16.07 -8.25 -10.08
CA ASN A 183 17.31 -8.90 -10.50
C ASN A 183 18.03 -8.18 -11.65
N SER A 184 17.33 -7.32 -12.39
CA SER A 184 17.86 -6.53 -13.50
C SER A 184 18.32 -5.12 -13.10
N ILE A 185 18.05 -4.70 -11.86
CA ILE A 185 18.38 -3.36 -11.37
C ILE A 185 19.90 -3.11 -11.42
N VAL A 186 20.27 -1.97 -11.99
CA VAL A 186 21.65 -1.47 -12.05
C VAL A 186 21.91 -0.48 -10.92
N TYR A 187 23.06 -0.63 -10.25
CA TYR A 187 23.53 0.24 -9.16
C TYR A 187 24.58 1.25 -9.61
#